data_AF-A0A954L444-F1
#
_entry.id   AF-A0A954L444-F1
#
_cell.length_a   1.000
_cell.length_b   1.000
_cell.length_c   1.000
_cell.angle_alpha   90.00
_cell.angle_beta   90.00
_cell.angle_gamma   90.00
#
_symmetry.space_group_name_H-M   'P 1'
#
loop_
_entity.id
_entity.type
_entity.pdbx_description
1 polymer ?
#
loop_
_entity_poly.entity_id
_entity_poly.type
_entity_poly.pdbx_seq_one_letter_code
_entity_poly.pdbx_strand_id
1 'polypeptide(L)'
;PLCTYTEAYWKIDLHNLLHFLALRMDSHAQWEIRQYATTIGEQILRPLFPIAWEAFVDYRMNATFLTRLDTEVLTRLTAAAARDGMAPPFSEDAFLAAQDPSWAELKRCRERDECREKLAKLGLLSAQ
;
A
#
# COMPACT_ATOMS: atom_id res chain seq x y z
N PRO A 1 31.14 -17.32 -2.32
CA PRO A 1 30.04 -17.67 -1.38
C PRO A 1 29.72 -16.51 -0.42
N LEU A 2 28.44 -16.15 -0.29
CA LEU A 2 27.97 -15.03 0.56
C LEU A 2 27.15 -15.50 1.78
N CYS A 3 27.13 -16.81 2.07
CA CYS A 3 26.30 -17.45 3.09
C CYS A 3 27.02 -17.71 4.42
N THR A 4 28.23 -17.17 4.61
CA THR A 4 28.95 -17.28 5.86
C THR A 4 28.24 -16.44 6.93
N TYR A 5 27.86 -17.07 8.04
CA TYR A 5 27.29 -16.34 9.17
C TYR A 5 28.30 -15.35 9.76
N THR A 6 27.80 -14.18 10.14
CA THR A 6 28.56 -13.14 10.81
C THR A 6 27.72 -12.56 11.94
N GLU A 7 28.39 -12.04 12.94
CA GLU A 7 27.77 -11.29 14.03
C GLU A 7 28.06 -9.81 13.85
N ALA A 8 27.10 -8.97 14.20
CA ALA A 8 27.25 -7.52 14.16
C ALA A 8 26.46 -6.88 15.29
N TYR A 9 27.05 -5.86 15.91
CA TYR A 9 26.32 -4.98 16.82
C TYR A 9 25.64 -3.89 16.02
N TRP A 10 24.33 -3.76 16.20
CA TRP A 10 23.54 -2.73 15.52
C TRP A 10 22.84 -1.84 16.55
N LYS A 11 23.13 -0.54 16.47
CA LYS A 11 22.47 0.51 17.26
C LYS A 11 21.72 1.43 16.31
N ILE A 12 20.45 1.67 16.60
CA ILE A 12 19.56 2.49 15.78
C ILE A 12 18.49 3.11 16.69
N ASP A 13 17.99 4.30 16.34
CA ASP A 13 16.83 4.89 17.00
C ASP A 13 15.51 4.25 16.52
N LEU A 14 14.43 4.50 17.26
CA LEU A 14 13.12 3.91 16.98
C LEU A 14 12.56 4.34 15.61
N HIS A 15 12.73 5.61 15.20
CA HIS A 15 12.17 6.10 13.95
C HIS A 15 12.79 5.39 12.74
N ASN A 16 14.12 5.32 12.72
CA ASN A 16 14.86 4.65 11.64
C ASN A 16 14.66 3.14 11.67
N LEU A 17 14.47 2.53 12.86
CA LEU A 17 14.13 1.12 12.96
C LEU A 17 12.76 0.81 12.35
N LEU A 18 11.74 1.63 12.64
CA LEU A 18 10.42 1.48 12.03
C LEU A 18 10.48 1.66 10.50
N HIS A 19 11.28 2.59 10.00
CA HIS A 19 11.52 2.72 8.57
C HIS A 19 12.18 1.46 7.96
N PHE A 20 13.22 0.92 8.61
CA PHE A 20 13.86 -0.33 8.20
C PHE A 20 12.84 -1.48 8.14
N LEU A 21 12.01 -1.62 9.18
CA LEU A 21 10.98 -2.66 9.24
C LEU A 21 9.97 -2.52 8.11
N ALA A 22 9.51 -1.31 7.79
CA ALA A 22 8.58 -1.09 6.68
C ALA A 22 9.14 -1.61 5.34
N LEU A 23 10.45 -1.44 5.12
CA LEU A 23 11.10 -1.90 3.88
C LEU A 23 11.43 -3.39 3.88
N ARG A 24 11.70 -3.99 5.05
CA ARG A 24 12.22 -5.36 5.15
C ARG A 24 11.17 -6.39 5.54
N MET A 25 10.03 -5.97 6.08
CA MET A 25 8.87 -6.83 6.29
C MET A 25 8.04 -7.02 5.01
N ASP A 26 8.28 -6.20 3.97
CA ASP A 26 7.57 -6.24 2.70
C ASP A 26 7.73 -7.59 1.96
N SER A 27 6.70 -8.02 1.21
CA SER A 27 6.72 -9.27 0.47
C SER A 27 7.78 -9.33 -0.63
N HIS A 28 8.19 -8.18 -1.18
CA HIS A 28 9.23 -8.04 -2.19
C HIS A 28 10.64 -8.09 -1.60
N ALA A 29 10.80 -7.98 -0.27
CA ALA A 29 12.08 -8.15 0.37
C ALA A 29 12.53 -9.63 0.33
N GLN A 30 13.85 -9.85 0.27
CA GLN A 30 14.43 -11.18 0.30
C GLN A 30 13.98 -11.92 1.57
N TRP A 31 13.66 -13.21 1.44
CA TRP A 31 13.03 -13.99 2.51
C TRP A 31 13.86 -13.97 3.81
N GLU A 32 15.18 -14.13 3.72
CA GLU A 32 16.07 -14.19 4.88
C GLU A 32 16.01 -12.89 5.71
N ILE A 33 16.18 -11.72 5.08
CA ILE A 33 16.12 -10.44 5.82
C ILE A 33 14.71 -10.15 6.36
N ARG A 34 13.67 -10.65 5.67
CA ARG A 34 12.30 -10.56 6.16
C ARG A 34 12.11 -11.33 7.45
N GLN A 35 12.69 -12.53 7.59
CA GLN A 35 12.62 -13.29 8.86
C GLN A 35 13.25 -12.52 10.02
N TYR A 36 14.41 -11.88 9.81
CA TYR A 36 15.04 -11.02 10.82
C TYR A 36 14.16 -9.82 11.17
N ALA A 37 13.64 -9.11 10.16
CA ALA A 37 12.80 -7.94 10.36
C ALA A 37 11.50 -8.28 11.10
N THR A 38 10.81 -9.35 10.70
CA THR A 38 9.59 -9.83 11.37
C THR A 38 9.86 -10.20 12.83
N THR A 39 10.97 -10.89 13.10
CA THR A 39 11.35 -11.24 14.49
C THR A 39 11.61 -9.98 15.33
N ILE A 40 12.38 -9.02 14.81
CA ILE A 40 12.67 -7.74 15.49
C ILE A 40 11.38 -6.95 15.73
N GLY A 41 10.51 -6.85 14.73
CA GLY A 41 9.25 -6.11 14.81
C GLY A 41 8.27 -6.73 15.79
N GLU A 42 7.91 -7.99 15.56
CA GLU A 42 6.79 -8.64 16.26
C GLU A 42 7.16 -9.17 17.64
N GLN A 43 8.41 -9.64 17.83
CA GLN A 43 8.81 -10.28 19.10
C GLN A 43 9.57 -9.35 20.03
N ILE A 44 10.18 -8.26 19.52
CA ILE A 44 10.97 -7.32 20.33
C ILE A 44 10.30 -5.95 20.41
N LEU A 45 10.07 -5.31 19.26
CA LEU A 45 9.53 -3.94 19.23
C LEU A 45 8.09 -3.85 19.72
N ARG A 46 7.20 -4.73 19.23
CA ARG A 46 5.79 -4.77 19.60
C ARG A 46 5.54 -4.83 21.12
N PRO A 47 6.16 -5.74 21.90
CA PRO A 47 5.96 -5.78 23.34
C PRO A 47 6.61 -4.60 24.08
N LEU A 48 7.73 -4.06 23.60
CA LEU A 48 8.45 -2.96 24.27
C LEU A 48 7.82 -1.58 24.02
N PHE A 49 7.29 -1.35 22.81
CA PHE A 49 6.74 -0.05 22.39
C PHE A 49 5.35 -0.23 21.75
N PRO A 50 4.35 -0.73 22.48
CA PRO A 50 3.06 -1.14 21.91
C PRO A 50 2.32 -0.01 21.20
N ILE A 51 2.31 1.20 21.77
CA ILE A 51 1.62 2.37 21.17
C ILE A 51 2.28 2.79 19.85
N ALA A 52 3.61 2.84 19.81
CA ALA A 52 4.34 3.19 18.60
C ALA A 52 4.20 2.09 17.54
N TRP A 53 4.16 0.82 17.97
CA TRP A 53 3.93 -0.32 17.09
C TRP A 53 2.53 -0.30 16.46
N GLU A 54 1.49 -0.05 17.26
CA GLU A 54 0.11 0.11 16.77
C GLU A 54 0.02 1.22 15.71
N ALA A 55 0.54 2.41 16.02
CA ALA A 55 0.58 3.51 15.06
C ALA A 55 1.39 3.16 13.79
N PHE A 56 2.49 2.42 13.93
CA PHE A 56 3.27 1.94 12.78
C PHE A 56 2.45 1.00 11.90
N VAL A 57 1.74 0.04 12.49
CA VAL A 57 0.90 -0.91 11.75
C VAL A 57 -0.22 -0.16 11.02
N ASP A 58 -0.93 0.73 11.71
CA ASP A 58 -2.11 1.40 11.16
C ASP A 58 -1.76 2.43 10.08
N TYR A 59 -0.79 3.30 10.35
CA TYR A 59 -0.48 4.43 9.48
C TYR A 59 0.62 4.16 8.46
N ARG A 60 1.38 3.06 8.57
CA ARG A 60 2.47 2.73 7.64
C ARG A 60 2.28 1.39 6.94
N MET A 61 2.07 0.30 7.70
CA MET A 61 2.00 -1.04 7.10
C MET A 61 0.67 -1.30 6.40
N ASN A 62 -0.43 -0.88 7.01
CA ASN A 62 -1.78 -1.14 6.51
C ASN A 62 -2.42 0.08 5.84
N ALA A 63 -1.71 1.20 5.77
CA ALA A 63 -2.18 2.40 5.11
C ALA A 63 -2.30 2.19 3.58
N THR A 64 -3.29 2.84 2.98
CA THR A 64 -3.42 2.91 1.52
C THR A 64 -3.10 4.33 1.06
N PHE A 65 -2.03 4.49 0.30
CA PHE A 65 -1.63 5.78 -0.26
C PHE A 65 -2.35 6.05 -1.59
N LEU A 66 -3.18 7.10 -1.59
CA LEU A 66 -3.81 7.63 -2.80
C LEU A 66 -2.96 8.78 -3.34
N THR A 67 -2.55 8.65 -4.60
CA THR A 67 -1.87 9.72 -5.35
C THR A 67 -2.86 10.82 -5.72
N ARG A 68 -2.36 11.96 -6.20
CA ARG A 68 -3.21 13.02 -6.76
C ARG A 68 -4.17 12.47 -7.83
N LEU A 69 -3.68 11.65 -8.74
CA LEU A 69 -4.49 11.06 -9.82
C LEU A 69 -5.56 10.12 -9.25
N ASP A 70 -5.22 9.29 -8.26
CA ASP A 70 -6.19 8.42 -7.59
C ASP A 70 -7.35 9.23 -6.98
N THR A 71 -7.00 10.33 -6.29
CA THR A 71 -8.01 11.19 -5.66
C THR A 71 -8.91 11.91 -6.68
N GLU A 72 -8.36 12.32 -7.82
CA GLU A 72 -9.13 12.95 -8.89
C GLU A 72 -10.10 11.97 -9.55
N VAL A 73 -9.64 10.75 -9.84
CA VAL A 73 -10.50 9.68 -10.38
C VAL A 73 -11.64 9.35 -9.41
N LEU A 74 -11.33 9.19 -8.12
CA LEU A 74 -12.35 8.95 -7.09
C LEU A 74 -13.37 10.10 -7.00
N THR A 75 -12.91 11.36 -7.12
CA THR A 75 -13.79 12.53 -7.12
C THR A 75 -14.73 12.54 -8.33
N ARG A 76 -14.21 12.22 -9.52
CA ARG A 76 -15.03 12.14 -10.75
C ARG A 76 -16.05 11.00 -10.66
N LEU A 77 -15.63 9.85 -10.15
CA LEU A 77 -16.45 8.65 -10.02
C LEU A 77 -17.60 8.87 -9.02
N THR A 78 -17.31 9.44 -7.85
CA THR A 78 -18.33 9.77 -6.84
C THR A 78 -19.29 10.85 -7.33
N ALA A 79 -18.81 11.85 -8.06
CA ALA A 79 -19.66 12.87 -8.68
C ALA A 79 -20.58 12.28 -9.76
N ALA A 80 -20.08 11.36 -10.60
CA ALA A 80 -20.91 10.65 -11.57
C ALA A 80 -21.96 9.77 -10.88
N ALA A 81 -21.55 9.02 -9.86
CA ALA A 81 -22.44 8.18 -9.06
C ALA A 81 -23.61 8.97 -8.46
N ALA A 82 -23.33 10.17 -7.92
CA ALA A 82 -24.35 11.03 -7.36
C ALA A 82 -25.34 11.58 -8.42
N ARG A 83 -24.88 11.85 -9.64
CA ARG A 83 -25.74 12.32 -10.74
C ARG A 83 -26.61 11.21 -11.30
N ASP A 84 -26.03 10.03 -11.48
CA ASP A 84 -26.63 8.93 -12.22
C ASP A 84 -27.30 7.89 -11.29
N GLY A 85 -27.29 8.13 -9.97
CA GLY A 85 -27.88 7.24 -8.97
C GLY A 85 -27.16 5.89 -8.84
N MET A 86 -25.86 5.85 -9.14
CA MET A 86 -25.06 4.63 -9.05
C MET A 86 -24.56 4.43 -7.61
N ALA A 87 -24.49 3.17 -7.18
CA ALA A 87 -23.85 2.78 -5.93
C ALA A 87 -22.64 1.87 -6.23
N PRO A 88 -21.58 1.92 -5.42
CA PRO A 88 -20.50 0.95 -5.51
C PRO A 88 -21.01 -0.48 -5.19
N PRO A 89 -20.39 -1.53 -5.74
CA PRO A 89 -19.21 -1.49 -6.61
C PRO A 89 -19.51 -0.95 -8.02
N PHE A 90 -18.71 0.00 -8.48
CA PHE A 90 -18.83 0.58 -9.81
C PHE A 90 -18.28 -0.39 -10.86
N SER A 91 -18.87 -0.35 -12.07
CA SER A 91 -18.41 -1.15 -13.20
C SER A 91 -17.07 -0.66 -13.74
N GLU A 92 -16.38 -1.53 -14.46
CA GLU A 92 -15.12 -1.16 -15.15
C GLU A 92 -15.36 -0.01 -16.14
N ASP A 93 -16.50 0.02 -16.83
CA ASP A 93 -16.86 1.11 -17.75
C ASP A 93 -17.00 2.45 -17.03
N ALA A 94 -17.60 2.46 -15.83
CA ALA A 94 -17.72 3.67 -15.02
C ALA A 94 -16.35 4.18 -14.53
N PHE A 95 -15.45 3.26 -14.17
CA PHE A 95 -14.06 3.60 -13.84
C PHE A 95 -13.31 4.19 -15.04
N LEU A 96 -13.38 3.54 -16.21
CA LEU A 96 -12.72 4.00 -17.43
C LEU A 96 -13.29 5.34 -17.93
N ALA A 97 -14.57 5.62 -17.68
CA ALA A 97 -15.17 6.91 -17.97
C ALA A 97 -14.68 8.03 -17.01
N ALA A 98 -14.35 7.68 -15.77
CA ALA A 98 -13.84 8.62 -14.75
C ALA A 98 -12.30 8.71 -14.72
N GLN A 99 -11.60 7.90 -15.51
CA GLN A 99 -10.14 7.80 -15.51
C GLN A 99 -9.45 9.12 -15.86
N ASP A 100 -8.15 9.23 -15.56
CA ASP A 100 -7.41 10.41 -15.98
C ASP A 100 -7.31 10.51 -17.52
N PRO A 101 -7.55 11.68 -18.12
CA PRO A 101 -7.46 11.84 -19.57
C PRO A 101 -6.11 11.41 -20.17
N SER A 102 -5.01 11.57 -19.42
CA SER A 102 -3.68 11.15 -19.87
C SER A 102 -3.53 9.64 -20.04
N TRP A 103 -4.43 8.84 -19.45
CA TRP A 103 -4.40 7.38 -19.52
C TRP A 103 -5.18 6.81 -20.72
N ALA A 104 -6.09 7.58 -21.30
CA ALA A 104 -7.07 7.08 -22.27
C ALA A 104 -6.44 6.50 -23.55
N GLU A 105 -5.37 7.14 -24.05
CA GLU A 105 -4.68 6.72 -25.27
C GLU A 105 -3.59 5.65 -25.00
N LEU A 106 -3.29 5.38 -23.72
CA LEU A 106 -2.22 4.47 -23.33
C LEU A 106 -2.70 3.02 -23.32
N LYS A 107 -2.09 2.19 -24.18
CA LYS A 107 -2.34 0.73 -24.20
C LYS A 107 -2.01 0.07 -22.86
N ARG A 108 -0.95 0.52 -22.18
CA ARG A 108 -0.58 0.09 -20.82
C ARG A 108 -0.29 1.32 -19.99
N CYS A 109 -0.91 1.41 -18.83
CA CYS A 109 -0.69 2.51 -17.89
C CYS A 109 -0.62 1.95 -16.47
N ARG A 110 0.60 1.94 -15.90
CA ARG A 110 0.84 1.43 -14.56
C ARG A 110 0.03 2.19 -13.51
N GLU A 111 -0.08 3.51 -13.63
CA GLU A 111 -0.84 4.35 -12.70
C GLU A 111 -2.34 4.01 -12.72
N ARG A 112 -2.91 3.78 -13.91
CA ARG A 112 -4.30 3.32 -14.05
C ARG A 112 -4.51 1.97 -13.37
N ASP A 113 -3.61 1.02 -13.60
CA ASP A 113 -3.72 -0.33 -13.06
C ASP A 113 -3.57 -0.31 -11.52
N GLU A 114 -2.62 0.46 -10.97
CA GLU A 114 -2.48 0.68 -9.53
C GLU A 114 -3.70 1.39 -8.92
N CYS A 115 -4.25 2.41 -9.60
CA CYS A 115 -5.45 3.12 -9.16
C CYS A 115 -6.65 2.16 -9.06
N ARG A 116 -6.85 1.36 -10.10
CA ARG A 116 -7.89 0.34 -10.17
C ARG A 116 -7.76 -0.67 -9.04
N GLU A 117 -6.56 -1.21 -8.80
CA GLU A 117 -6.30 -2.15 -7.71
C GLU A 117 -6.61 -1.55 -6.34
N LYS A 118 -6.25 -0.28 -6.11
CA LYS A 118 -6.59 0.42 -4.86
C LYS A 118 -8.11 0.57 -4.70
N LEU A 119 -8.83 0.97 -5.74
CA LEU A 119 -10.29 1.13 -5.67
C LEU A 119 -11.00 -0.21 -5.49
N ALA A 120 -10.54 -1.29 -6.14
CA ALA A 120 -11.03 -2.64 -5.92
C ALA A 120 -10.79 -3.12 -4.49
N LYS A 121 -9.59 -2.88 -3.93
CA LYS A 121 -9.27 -3.17 -2.53
C LYS A 121 -10.17 -2.43 -1.54
N LEU A 122 -10.61 -1.21 -1.89
CA LEU A 122 -11.56 -0.43 -1.10
C LEU A 122 -13.03 -0.86 -1.29
N GLY A 123 -13.30 -1.88 -2.13
CA GLY A 123 -14.67 -2.34 -2.44
C GLY A 123 -15.45 -1.38 -3.35
N LEU A 124 -14.77 -0.42 -3.99
CA LEU A 124 -15.40 0.56 -4.88
C LEU A 124 -15.54 0.06 -6.31
N LEU A 125 -14.76 -0.94 -6.73
CA LEU A 125 -14.89 -1.59 -8.03
C LEU A 125 -15.24 -3.07 -7.86
N SER A 126 -15.99 -3.61 -8.82
CA SER A 126 -16.25 -5.05 -8.87
C SER A 126 -14.94 -5.82 -9.06
N ALA A 127 -14.70 -6.84 -8.23
CA ALA A 127 -13.61 -7.77 -8.45
C ALA A 127 -13.85 -8.54 -9.76
N GLN A 128 -12.82 -8.67 -10.58
CA GLN A 128 -12.81 -9.54 -11.76
C GLN A 128 -12.76 -11.01 -11.36
#